data_AF-A0A3N5L424-F1
#
_entry.id   AF-A0A3N5L424-F1
#
_cell.length_a   1.000
_cell.length_b   1.000
_cell.length_c   1.000
_cell.angle_alpha   90.00
_cell.angle_beta   90.00
_cell.angle_gamma   90.00
#
_symmetry.space_group_name_H-M   'P 1'
#
loop_
_entity.id
_entity.type
_entity.pdbx_description
1 polymer ?
#
loop_
_entity_poly.entity_id
_entity_poly.type
_entity_poly.pdbx_seq_one_letter_code
_entity_poly.pdbx_strand_id
1 'polypeptide(L)'
;MKQILLPLLPVIIFILFFNSCGEDTTTQPPVDPGTGNGTTKSFTTTEEGTIDFDNFEVTVKKGTVPRLQNNNVGTVVFSVNTSQSIPAGLPALPSGFTQVSKFITVGPDAFTFNSTVRISLPAGNEASPGPLRVLSYFPGTNDWRIVSTSWVDTANKRIAVDVLKLGYFVLTNYSGADHSLVPDGGVQYCTNDGLTFIILTIKSASFADPGVYNLYPDGLVGRTFVSPNIPGMVFPSDYCRGILPLGTYEFWVSSRNFDSEQIYTWSIPAVVTISNSLNWPLGWIYSIADGWTLFCAPTGGQWVLGRPSTWPPPTIPFGSGTFQGTLTWHNEVGSETDLDLHLYGPNNIHVYYASRISADSSFSLDRDWQSTVGDAIENIYSLKSTLPAGDYILKAVFYSGSSPKNYNARVILNGVSSTYSGSLSAGNEVSIKTFKIQ
;
A
#
# COMPACT_ATOMS: atom_id res chain seq x y z
N MET A 1 -59.39 -15.00 -77.41
CA MET A 1 -58.12 -14.62 -78.06
C MET A 1 -57.45 -13.59 -77.16
N LYS A 2 -56.16 -13.78 -76.88
CA LYS A 2 -55.25 -13.00 -76.02
C LYS A 2 -54.98 -13.59 -74.63
N GLN A 3 -53.69 -13.91 -74.50
CA GLN A 3 -52.95 -14.45 -73.37
C GLN A 3 -53.06 -13.55 -72.14
N ILE A 4 -53.15 -14.16 -70.96
CA ILE A 4 -52.83 -13.48 -69.70
C ILE A 4 -51.76 -14.34 -69.01
N LEU A 5 -50.61 -13.72 -68.81
CA LEU A 5 -49.38 -14.23 -68.21
C LEU A 5 -49.60 -14.79 -66.80
N LEU A 6 -48.90 -15.90 -66.49
CA LEU A 6 -48.54 -16.27 -65.12
C LEU A 6 -47.32 -15.43 -64.63
N PRO A 7 -47.06 -15.37 -63.31
CA PRO A 7 -46.48 -14.22 -62.62
C PRO A 7 -44.96 -14.27 -62.50
N LEU A 8 -44.33 -13.10 -62.32
CA LEU A 8 -43.04 -12.97 -61.63
C LEU A 8 -43.26 -12.14 -60.37
N LEU A 9 -43.30 -12.81 -59.23
CA LEU A 9 -43.20 -12.19 -57.92
C LEU A 9 -41.70 -12.11 -57.57
N PRO A 10 -41.12 -10.95 -57.25
CA PRO A 10 -39.77 -10.91 -56.70
C PRO A 10 -39.81 -11.46 -55.26
N VAL A 11 -39.10 -12.55 -55.02
CA VAL A 11 -38.78 -13.04 -53.67
C VAL A 11 -37.83 -12.02 -53.05
N ILE A 12 -38.36 -11.19 -52.14
CA ILE A 12 -37.55 -10.43 -51.21
C ILE A 12 -36.97 -11.43 -50.21
N ILE A 13 -35.70 -11.79 -50.40
CA ILE A 13 -34.92 -12.47 -49.38
C ILE A 13 -34.66 -11.42 -48.28
N PHE A 14 -35.43 -11.50 -47.21
CA PHE A 14 -35.11 -10.84 -45.96
C PHE A 14 -33.88 -11.56 -45.39
N ILE A 15 -32.69 -11.02 -45.66
CA ILE A 15 -31.48 -11.39 -44.92
C ILE A 15 -31.70 -10.85 -43.51
N LEU A 16 -32.26 -11.70 -42.65
CA LEU A 16 -32.09 -11.57 -41.21
C LEU A 16 -30.59 -11.66 -40.97
N PHE A 17 -29.95 -10.50 -40.80
CA PHE A 17 -28.69 -10.43 -40.08
C PHE A 17 -28.97 -10.99 -38.69
N PHE A 18 -28.68 -12.28 -38.50
CA PHE A 18 -28.26 -12.76 -37.21
C PHE A 18 -26.99 -11.98 -36.89
N ASN A 19 -27.16 -10.83 -36.23
CA ASN A 19 -26.15 -10.33 -35.33
C ASN A 19 -25.95 -11.45 -34.32
N SER A 20 -24.97 -12.30 -34.61
CA SER A 20 -24.19 -12.97 -33.59
C SER A 20 -23.75 -11.86 -32.64
N CYS A 21 -24.49 -11.68 -31.55
CA CYS A 21 -23.94 -11.09 -30.34
C CYS A 21 -22.79 -12.02 -29.95
N GLY A 22 -21.59 -11.72 -30.47
CA GLY A 22 -20.38 -12.18 -29.84
C GLY A 22 -20.43 -11.65 -28.42
N GLU A 23 -20.26 -12.54 -27.46
CA GLU A 23 -19.89 -12.18 -26.11
C GLU A 23 -18.58 -11.40 -26.20
N ASP A 24 -18.66 -10.10 -26.38
CA ASP A 24 -17.55 -9.20 -26.16
C ASP A 24 -17.45 -8.95 -24.64
N THR A 25 -17.22 -10.03 -23.89
CA THR A 25 -16.68 -9.96 -22.54
C THR A 25 -15.20 -9.70 -22.68
N THR A 26 -14.83 -8.46 -23.00
CA THR A 26 -13.47 -7.97 -22.76
C THR A 26 -13.24 -7.78 -21.25
N THR A 27 -13.55 -8.80 -20.45
CA THR A 27 -13.00 -8.94 -19.11
C THR A 27 -11.61 -9.53 -19.30
N GLN A 28 -10.58 -8.69 -19.24
CA GLN A 28 -9.25 -9.24 -19.06
C GLN A 28 -9.27 -10.04 -17.75
N PRO A 29 -8.93 -11.34 -17.77
CA PRO A 29 -8.82 -12.10 -16.53
C PRO A 29 -7.86 -11.35 -15.59
N PRO A 30 -8.07 -11.40 -14.26
CA PRO A 30 -7.14 -10.79 -13.35
C PRO A 30 -5.81 -11.48 -13.57
N VAL A 31 -4.76 -10.69 -13.70
CA VAL A 31 -3.46 -11.26 -14.00
C VAL A 31 -2.91 -11.88 -12.71
N ASP A 32 -2.90 -13.21 -12.68
CA ASP A 32 -2.20 -13.99 -11.66
C ASP A 32 -0.69 -13.95 -11.96
N PRO A 33 0.16 -13.46 -11.04
CA PRO A 33 1.61 -13.56 -11.22
C PRO A 33 2.13 -15.02 -11.19
N GLY A 34 1.27 -16.01 -10.93
CA GLY A 34 1.60 -17.43 -10.79
C GLY A 34 1.47 -17.89 -9.34
N THR A 35 1.52 -19.21 -9.12
CA THR A 35 1.44 -19.88 -7.81
C THR A 35 2.08 -19.06 -6.70
N GLY A 36 1.31 -18.70 -5.66
CA GLY A 36 1.64 -17.67 -4.67
C GLY A 36 3.12 -17.64 -4.28
N ASN A 37 3.80 -16.56 -4.67
CA ASN A 37 5.24 -16.39 -4.54
C ASN A 37 5.55 -15.33 -3.47
N GLY A 38 4.80 -15.36 -2.37
CA GLY A 38 4.91 -14.41 -1.27
C GLY A 38 4.83 -15.07 0.09
N THR A 39 5.30 -14.34 1.11
CA THR A 39 5.30 -14.79 2.51
C THR A 39 4.31 -13.99 3.33
N THR A 40 3.88 -14.55 4.46
CA THR A 40 3.01 -13.87 5.42
C THR A 40 3.54 -13.98 6.83
N LYS A 41 3.18 -13.00 7.67
CA LYS A 41 3.42 -13.04 9.10
C LYS A 41 2.35 -12.25 9.82
N SER A 42 1.90 -12.78 10.95
CA SER A 42 0.95 -12.09 11.81
C SER A 42 1.68 -11.29 12.88
N PHE A 43 1.18 -10.10 13.15
CA PHE A 43 1.58 -9.33 14.32
C PHE A 43 0.34 -8.86 15.06
N THR A 44 0.41 -8.93 16.38
CA THR A 44 -0.56 -8.31 17.29
C THR A 44 -0.16 -6.88 17.63
N THR A 45 -1.09 -6.12 18.23
CA THR A 45 -0.81 -4.78 18.77
C THR A 45 0.40 -4.74 19.72
N THR A 46 0.64 -5.82 20.45
CA THR A 46 1.70 -5.93 21.47
C THR A 46 3.02 -6.48 20.95
N GLU A 47 3.07 -6.95 19.70
CA GLU A 47 4.23 -7.61 19.12
C GLU A 47 5.03 -6.68 18.20
N GLU A 48 6.28 -7.07 17.98
CA GLU A 48 7.16 -6.48 16.99
C GLU A 48 7.97 -7.55 16.28
N GLY A 49 8.56 -7.20 15.15
CA GLY A 49 9.49 -8.05 14.43
C GLY A 49 9.59 -7.67 12.96
N THR A 50 10.26 -8.54 12.21
CA THR A 50 10.50 -8.36 10.79
C THR A 50 9.81 -9.43 9.95
N ILE A 51 9.57 -9.10 8.69
CA ILE A 51 9.25 -10.03 7.61
C ILE A 51 10.31 -9.85 6.55
N ASP A 52 11.11 -10.88 6.34
CA ASP A 52 12.17 -10.89 5.34
C ASP A 52 11.72 -11.75 4.14
N PHE A 53 11.82 -11.19 2.94
CA PHE A 53 11.47 -11.89 1.71
C PHE A 53 12.24 -11.32 0.53
N ASP A 54 12.97 -12.16 -0.20
CA ASP A 54 13.65 -11.78 -1.44
C ASP A 54 14.55 -10.52 -1.28
N ASN A 55 15.27 -10.46 -0.16
CA ASN A 55 16.12 -9.35 0.30
C ASN A 55 15.40 -8.04 0.68
N PHE A 56 14.08 -7.99 0.60
CA PHE A 56 13.28 -6.95 1.23
C PHE A 56 13.06 -7.28 2.71
N GLU A 57 12.84 -6.24 3.50
CA GLU A 57 12.51 -6.36 4.91
C GLU A 57 11.35 -5.41 5.24
N VAL A 58 10.33 -5.93 5.93
CA VAL A 58 9.24 -5.14 6.50
C VAL A 58 9.36 -5.23 8.02
N THR A 59 9.61 -4.09 8.66
CA THR A 59 9.75 -4.00 10.12
C THR A 59 8.48 -3.41 10.73
N VAL A 60 7.91 -4.17 11.67
CA VAL A 60 6.73 -3.81 12.46
C VAL A 60 7.17 -3.63 13.90
N LYS A 61 6.82 -2.51 14.53
CA LYS A 61 7.12 -2.22 15.93
C LYS A 61 5.89 -2.38 16.81
N LYS A 62 6.10 -2.57 18.12
CA LYS A 62 5.01 -2.65 19.10
C LYS A 62 4.11 -1.42 18.98
N GLY A 63 2.80 -1.62 18.99
CA GLY A 63 1.80 -0.56 18.81
C GLY A 63 1.59 -0.09 17.38
N THR A 64 2.28 -0.65 16.37
CA THR A 64 2.00 -0.37 14.96
C THR A 64 0.66 -0.95 14.53
N VAL A 65 0.35 -2.18 14.94
CA VAL A 65 -0.95 -2.81 14.69
C VAL A 65 -2.03 -2.17 15.58
N PRO A 66 -3.12 -1.62 15.02
CA PRO A 66 -4.19 -0.99 15.79
C PRO A 66 -4.89 -1.97 16.74
N ARG A 67 -5.50 -1.42 17.80
CA ARG A 67 -6.41 -2.18 18.67
C ARG A 67 -7.76 -2.40 18.00
N LEU A 68 -8.52 -3.37 18.49
CA LEU A 68 -9.92 -3.56 18.11
C LEU A 68 -10.79 -2.42 18.69
N GLN A 69 -12.02 -2.28 18.21
CA GLN A 69 -12.94 -1.21 18.62
C GLN A 69 -13.23 -1.21 20.13
N ASN A 70 -13.23 -2.38 20.76
CA ASN A 70 -13.39 -2.55 22.21
C ASN A 70 -12.06 -2.36 22.98
N ASN A 71 -11.03 -1.82 22.34
CA ASN A 71 -9.68 -1.60 22.86
C ASN A 71 -8.91 -2.90 23.17
N ASN A 72 -9.39 -4.08 22.77
CA ASN A 72 -8.62 -5.31 22.86
C ASN A 72 -7.45 -5.32 21.87
N VAL A 73 -6.48 -6.20 22.13
CA VAL A 73 -5.37 -6.46 21.21
C VAL A 73 -5.92 -6.88 19.84
N GLY A 74 -5.50 -6.18 18.80
CA GLY A 74 -5.79 -6.52 17.42
C GLY A 74 -4.68 -7.35 16.80
N THR A 75 -5.00 -8.06 15.71
CA THR A 75 -4.06 -8.87 14.94
C THR A 75 -4.19 -8.52 13.47
N VAL A 76 -3.07 -8.35 12.78
CA VAL A 76 -3.03 -8.14 11.33
C VAL A 76 -2.08 -9.14 10.70
N VAL A 77 -2.53 -9.78 9.62
CA VAL A 77 -1.67 -10.62 8.78
C VAL A 77 -1.08 -9.77 7.67
N PHE A 78 0.23 -9.58 7.74
CA PHE A 78 1.01 -8.94 6.71
C PHE A 78 1.37 -9.93 5.62
N SER A 79 1.54 -9.43 4.42
CA SER A 79 1.98 -10.20 3.25
C SER A 79 3.04 -9.45 2.50
N VAL A 80 4.04 -10.16 1.98
CA VAL A 80 5.06 -9.61 1.09
C VAL A 80 5.13 -10.45 -0.17
N ASN A 81 4.96 -9.80 -1.32
CA ASN A 81 5.05 -10.39 -2.65
C ASN A 81 6.03 -9.57 -3.49
N THR A 82 6.74 -10.20 -4.40
CA THR A 82 7.69 -9.51 -5.29
C THR A 82 7.49 -9.89 -6.75
N SER A 83 7.74 -8.95 -7.66
CA SER A 83 7.68 -9.15 -9.10
C SER A 83 8.87 -8.50 -9.80
N GLN A 84 9.41 -9.17 -10.83
CA GLN A 84 10.49 -8.61 -11.66
C GLN A 84 9.99 -7.50 -12.58
N SER A 85 8.76 -7.65 -13.10
CA SER A 85 8.10 -6.67 -13.95
C SER A 85 7.05 -5.88 -13.17
N ILE A 86 6.65 -4.74 -13.72
CA ILE A 86 5.52 -3.95 -13.20
C ILE A 86 4.33 -4.89 -13.01
N PRO A 87 3.73 -4.93 -11.81
CA PRO A 87 2.51 -5.71 -11.58
C PRO A 87 1.43 -5.30 -12.57
N ALA A 88 0.72 -6.29 -13.11
CA ALA A 88 -0.25 -6.06 -14.14
C ALA A 88 -1.38 -5.11 -13.68
N GLY A 89 -1.92 -4.31 -14.60
CA GLY A 89 -2.91 -3.29 -14.29
C GLY A 89 -2.35 -2.01 -13.66
N LEU A 90 -1.07 -1.98 -13.27
CA LEU A 90 -0.40 -0.75 -12.84
C LEU A 90 0.21 0.00 -14.03
N PRO A 91 0.26 1.34 -13.99
CA PRO A 91 0.86 2.15 -15.05
C PRO A 91 2.38 1.95 -15.11
N ALA A 92 2.97 2.32 -16.26
CA ALA A 92 4.41 2.39 -16.42
C ALA A 92 5.06 3.34 -15.40
N LEU A 93 6.34 3.10 -15.08
CA LEU A 93 7.10 4.06 -14.27
C LEU A 93 7.20 5.41 -15.01
N PRO A 94 7.14 6.54 -14.28
CA PRO A 94 7.31 7.86 -14.88
C PRO A 94 8.66 7.98 -15.59
N SER A 95 8.73 8.84 -16.61
CA SER A 95 9.98 9.09 -17.33
C SER A 95 11.08 9.60 -16.39
N GLY A 96 12.32 9.19 -16.65
CA GLY A 96 13.48 9.55 -15.83
C GLY A 96 13.75 8.62 -14.64
N PHE A 97 12.82 7.72 -14.31
CA PHE A 97 13.03 6.69 -13.29
C PHE A 97 13.33 5.34 -13.94
N THR A 98 14.43 4.72 -13.53
CA THR A 98 14.82 3.37 -13.95
C THR A 98 14.74 2.42 -12.77
N GLN A 99 14.18 1.23 -12.97
CA GLN A 99 14.01 0.23 -11.92
C GLN A 99 15.36 -0.28 -11.41
N VAL A 100 15.53 -0.30 -10.08
CA VAL A 100 16.71 -0.85 -9.38
C VAL A 100 16.37 -2.14 -8.65
N SER A 101 15.28 -2.15 -7.87
CA SER A 101 14.80 -3.34 -7.16
C SER A 101 13.70 -4.05 -7.95
N LYS A 102 13.34 -5.27 -7.55
CA LYS A 102 12.01 -5.83 -7.87
C LYS A 102 10.91 -4.89 -7.38
N PHE A 103 9.74 -5.00 -7.99
CA PHE A 103 8.52 -4.45 -7.40
C PHE A 103 8.16 -5.28 -6.17
N ILE A 104 7.79 -4.61 -5.08
CA ILE A 104 7.29 -5.25 -3.87
C ILE A 104 5.85 -4.80 -3.63
N THR A 105 4.99 -5.75 -3.28
CA THR A 105 3.65 -5.50 -2.75
C THR A 105 3.64 -5.92 -1.30
N VAL A 106 3.33 -4.97 -0.42
CA VAL A 106 3.17 -5.23 1.01
C VAL A 106 1.70 -5.03 1.35
N GLY A 107 1.10 -6.01 2.03
CA GLY A 107 -0.30 -5.96 2.45
C GLY A 107 -0.46 -6.00 3.98
N PRO A 108 -1.66 -5.70 4.50
CA PRO A 108 -2.88 -5.35 3.76
C PRO A 108 -2.83 -3.98 3.08
N ASP A 109 -3.21 -3.94 1.81
CA ASP A 109 -3.44 -2.69 1.07
C ASP A 109 -4.65 -1.94 1.67
N ALA A 110 -4.75 -0.63 1.42
CA ALA A 110 -5.81 0.25 1.96
C ALA A 110 -5.91 0.33 3.51
N PHE A 111 -5.09 -0.41 4.24
CA PHE A 111 -5.10 -0.45 5.70
C PHE A 111 -4.23 0.66 6.29
N THR A 112 -4.80 1.45 7.20
CA THR A 112 -4.07 2.47 7.95
C THR A 112 -3.62 1.93 9.29
N PHE A 113 -2.31 1.93 9.53
CA PHE A 113 -1.71 1.48 10.78
C PHE A 113 -1.78 2.54 11.89
N ASN A 114 -1.69 2.09 13.15
CA ASN A 114 -1.70 2.98 14.31
C ASN A 114 -0.38 3.74 14.44
N SER A 115 0.72 3.13 14.01
CA SER A 115 2.03 3.75 13.88
C SER A 115 2.69 3.30 12.58
N THR A 116 3.92 3.72 12.33
CA THR A 116 4.60 3.46 11.07
C THR A 116 5.00 1.99 10.92
N VAL A 117 5.02 1.54 9.67
CA VAL A 117 5.68 0.32 9.21
C VAL A 117 6.89 0.76 8.38
N ARG A 118 8.05 0.14 8.62
CA ARG A 118 9.25 0.39 7.81
C ARG A 118 9.35 -0.64 6.70
N ILE A 119 9.60 -0.19 5.48
CA ILE A 119 9.85 -1.04 4.32
C ILE A 119 11.27 -0.74 3.83
N SER A 120 12.14 -1.73 3.84
CA SER A 120 13.54 -1.64 3.40
C SER A 120 13.70 -2.36 2.06
N LEU A 121 14.12 -1.62 1.04
CA LEU A 121 14.28 -2.10 -0.34
C LEU A 121 15.76 -2.27 -0.68
N PRO A 122 16.18 -3.42 -1.26
CA PRO A 122 17.56 -3.65 -1.65
C PRO A 122 17.95 -2.78 -2.85
N ALA A 123 19.13 -2.17 -2.78
CA ALA A 123 19.67 -1.33 -3.85
C ALA A 123 20.64 -2.05 -4.79
N GLY A 124 20.76 -3.37 -4.66
CA GLY A 124 21.63 -4.18 -5.52
C GLY A 124 23.08 -3.66 -5.53
N ASN A 125 23.58 -3.35 -6.73
CA ASN A 125 24.97 -2.95 -6.95
C ASN A 125 25.18 -1.42 -7.01
N GLU A 126 24.17 -0.63 -6.65
CA GLU A 126 24.26 0.83 -6.68
C GLU A 126 25.44 1.35 -5.83
N ALA A 127 26.18 2.31 -6.38
CA ALA A 127 27.40 2.82 -5.77
C ALA A 127 27.13 3.78 -4.60
N SER A 128 25.99 4.47 -4.64
CA SER A 128 25.59 5.48 -3.67
C SER A 128 24.06 5.53 -3.54
N PRO A 129 23.52 5.87 -2.36
CA PRO A 129 22.09 6.07 -2.15
C PRO A 129 21.55 7.39 -2.75
N GLY A 130 22.43 8.35 -3.07
CA GLY A 130 22.04 9.70 -3.50
C GLY A 130 21.02 9.79 -4.65
N PRO A 131 21.17 9.06 -5.77
CA PRO A 131 20.23 9.12 -6.90
C PRO A 131 18.99 8.23 -6.70
N LEU A 132 18.92 7.46 -5.62
CA LEU A 132 17.87 6.47 -5.43
C LEU A 132 16.59 7.10 -4.90
N ARG A 133 15.45 6.66 -5.42
CA ARG A 133 14.11 7.10 -5.01
C ARG A 133 13.21 5.90 -4.86
N VAL A 134 12.44 5.87 -3.77
CA VAL A 134 11.37 4.89 -3.59
C VAL A 134 10.11 5.47 -4.20
N LEU A 135 9.55 4.77 -5.18
CA LEU A 135 8.23 5.08 -5.73
C LEU A 135 7.19 4.19 -5.07
N SER A 136 6.04 4.76 -4.76
CA SER A 136 4.83 4.04 -4.37
C SER A 136 3.72 4.31 -5.37
N TYR A 137 2.91 3.29 -5.66
CA TYR A 137 1.71 3.45 -6.48
C TYR A 137 0.57 4.07 -5.64
N PHE A 138 -0.16 5.02 -6.23
CA PHE A 138 -1.32 5.68 -5.62
C PHE A 138 -2.58 5.36 -6.43
N PRO A 139 -3.51 4.54 -5.89
CA PRO A 139 -4.70 4.12 -6.62
C PRO A 139 -5.63 5.25 -7.05
N GLY A 140 -5.81 6.28 -6.22
CA GLY A 140 -6.70 7.41 -6.56
C GLY A 140 -6.23 8.18 -7.79
N THR A 141 -4.95 8.55 -7.84
CA THR A 141 -4.36 9.26 -8.99
C THR A 141 -3.90 8.34 -10.12
N ASN A 142 -3.95 7.03 -9.91
CA ASN A 142 -3.46 6.01 -10.82
C ASN A 142 -2.05 6.30 -11.35
N ASP A 143 -1.12 6.62 -10.45
CA ASP A 143 0.26 6.94 -10.81
C ASP A 143 1.27 6.55 -9.71
N TRP A 144 2.56 6.63 -10.06
CA TRP A 144 3.66 6.40 -9.14
C TRP A 144 4.18 7.75 -8.62
N ARG A 145 4.35 7.85 -7.30
CA ARG A 145 4.85 9.06 -6.62
C ARG A 145 5.99 8.71 -5.67
N ILE A 146 6.87 9.68 -5.41
CA ILE A 146 8.01 9.48 -4.52
C ILE A 146 7.53 9.40 -3.06
N VAL A 147 8.06 8.42 -2.33
CA VAL A 147 7.98 8.36 -0.87
C VAL A 147 9.37 8.69 -0.32
N SER A 148 9.45 9.67 0.57
CA SER A 148 10.71 10.14 1.12
C SER A 148 11.45 9.05 1.89
N THR A 149 12.73 8.90 1.59
CA THR A 149 13.62 7.98 2.30
C THR A 149 13.75 8.39 3.76
N SER A 150 13.50 7.46 4.66
CA SER A 150 13.61 7.69 6.11
C SER A 150 14.87 7.10 6.72
N TRP A 151 15.49 6.13 6.07
CA TRP A 151 16.71 5.53 6.57
C TRP A 151 17.51 4.86 5.45
N VAL A 152 18.83 4.75 5.67
CA VAL A 152 19.75 4.06 4.76
C VAL A 152 20.50 3.00 5.57
N ASP A 153 20.34 1.75 5.18
CA ASP A 153 21.10 0.64 5.72
C ASP A 153 22.46 0.56 5.00
N THR A 154 23.49 1.11 5.64
CA THR A 154 24.85 1.08 5.09
C THR A 154 25.37 -0.35 4.94
N ALA A 155 25.03 -1.26 5.86
CA ALA A 155 25.61 -2.60 5.91
C ALA A 155 25.03 -3.49 4.81
N ASN A 156 23.70 -3.44 4.63
CA ASN A 156 23.00 -4.28 3.65
C ASN A 156 22.69 -3.56 2.33
N LYS A 157 23.08 -2.29 2.19
CA LYS A 157 22.75 -1.43 1.04
C LYS A 157 21.26 -1.41 0.74
N ARG A 158 20.47 -1.02 1.73
CA ARG A 158 19.01 -0.88 1.60
C ARG A 158 18.59 0.58 1.78
N ILE A 159 17.55 0.97 1.06
CA ILE A 159 16.84 2.24 1.25
C ILE A 159 15.53 1.93 1.95
N ALA A 160 15.23 2.64 3.03
CA ALA A 160 14.00 2.41 3.78
C ALA A 160 13.07 3.62 3.75
N VAL A 161 11.77 3.33 3.78
CA VAL A 161 10.68 4.30 3.95
C VAL A 161 9.82 3.90 5.14
N ASP A 162 9.31 4.88 5.86
CA ASP A 162 8.34 4.67 6.94
C ASP A 162 6.96 5.16 6.48
N VAL A 163 5.97 4.26 6.51
CA VAL A 163 4.64 4.52 5.97
C VAL A 163 3.54 4.10 6.95
N LEU A 164 2.39 4.76 6.85
CA LEU A 164 1.17 4.42 7.61
C LEU A 164 0.20 3.54 6.81
N LYS A 165 0.38 3.45 5.50
CA LYS A 165 -0.40 2.63 4.57
C LYS A 165 0.57 1.82 3.72
N LEU A 166 0.23 0.55 3.50
CA LEU A 166 0.99 -0.35 2.64
C LEU A 166 0.43 -0.31 1.22
N GLY A 167 1.02 -1.09 0.32
CA GLY A 167 0.72 -1.04 -1.11
C GLY A 167 1.91 -1.52 -1.95
N TYR A 168 2.09 -0.91 -3.11
CA TYR A 168 3.14 -1.27 -4.07
C TYR A 168 4.29 -0.29 -4.01
N PHE A 169 5.51 -0.81 -3.97
CA PHE A 169 6.73 -0.01 -3.92
C PHE A 169 7.77 -0.54 -4.90
N VAL A 170 8.67 0.34 -5.32
CA VAL A 170 9.85 -0.03 -6.09
C VAL A 170 10.97 0.99 -5.82
N LEU A 171 12.19 0.49 -5.70
CA LEU A 171 13.37 1.34 -5.69
C LEU A 171 13.79 1.62 -7.11
N THR A 172 14.04 2.89 -7.40
CA THR A 172 14.43 3.37 -8.72
C THR A 172 15.66 4.25 -8.62
N ASN A 173 16.38 4.37 -9.72
CA ASN A 173 17.43 5.35 -9.93
C ASN A 173 16.85 6.47 -10.80
N TYR A 174 16.99 7.71 -10.34
CA TYR A 174 16.56 8.87 -11.11
C TYR A 174 17.74 9.44 -11.91
N SER A 175 17.61 9.41 -13.24
CA SER A 175 18.62 9.91 -14.18
C SER A 175 18.07 10.97 -15.12
N GLY A 176 17.02 11.70 -14.72
CA GLY A 176 16.45 12.77 -15.53
C GLY A 176 17.51 13.80 -15.92
N ALA A 177 17.55 14.16 -17.21
CA ALA A 177 18.50 15.12 -17.79
C ALA A 177 18.29 16.58 -17.30
N ASP A 178 17.32 16.76 -16.41
CA ASP A 178 16.83 18.05 -15.97
C ASP A 178 17.20 18.15 -14.49
N HIS A 179 17.95 19.19 -14.14
CA HIS A 179 18.32 19.53 -12.77
C HIS A 179 17.08 19.94 -11.91
N SER A 180 15.88 19.46 -12.26
CA SER A 180 14.55 19.87 -11.79
C SER A 180 13.96 18.97 -10.69
N LEU A 181 14.66 17.89 -10.31
CA LEU A 181 14.59 17.43 -8.92
C LEU A 181 15.62 18.25 -8.15
N VAL A 182 15.14 19.26 -7.42
CA VAL A 182 15.93 19.99 -6.43
C VAL A 182 16.80 19.00 -5.66
N PRO A 183 18.10 19.27 -5.44
CA PRO A 183 18.94 18.38 -4.66
C PRO A 183 18.24 18.02 -3.34
N ASP A 184 18.15 16.73 -3.03
CA ASP A 184 17.61 16.35 -1.73
C ASP A 184 18.54 16.90 -0.65
N GLY A 185 17.98 17.61 0.31
CA GLY A 185 18.62 17.85 1.60
C GLY A 185 18.19 16.79 2.61
N GLY A 186 18.46 17.06 3.88
CA GLY A 186 18.12 16.14 4.95
C GLY A 186 17.81 16.86 6.24
N VAL A 187 16.94 16.26 7.05
CA VAL A 187 16.67 16.70 8.41
C VAL A 187 17.18 15.66 9.41
N GLN A 188 17.65 16.13 10.55
CA GLN A 188 18.00 15.29 11.69
C GLN A 188 17.38 15.86 12.96
N TYR A 189 16.64 15.04 13.69
CA TYR A 189 16.17 15.42 15.01
C TYR A 189 17.32 15.43 16.02
N CYS A 190 17.40 16.47 16.84
CA CYS A 190 18.60 16.78 17.61
C CYS A 190 18.86 15.87 18.81
N THR A 191 17.88 15.07 19.24
CA THR A 191 18.05 14.16 20.38
C THR A 191 17.85 12.71 19.97
N ASN A 192 18.60 11.85 20.64
CA ASN A 192 18.39 10.43 20.70
C ASN A 192 18.73 9.99 22.13
N ASP A 193 17.73 9.58 22.88
CA ASP A 193 17.90 9.16 24.27
C ASP A 193 18.16 7.64 24.40
N GLY A 194 18.01 6.88 23.31
CA GLY A 194 18.12 5.42 23.33
C GLY A 194 17.00 4.72 24.11
N LEU A 195 15.96 5.45 24.50
CA LEU A 195 14.81 4.98 25.28
C LEU A 195 13.47 5.11 24.54
N THR A 196 13.42 5.98 23.52
CA THR A 196 12.23 6.22 22.74
C THR A 196 12.47 6.08 21.24
N PHE A 197 11.40 5.71 20.53
CA PHE A 197 11.28 5.98 19.12
C PHE A 197 10.84 7.44 18.94
N ILE A 198 11.61 8.20 18.17
CA ILE A 198 11.15 9.49 17.65
C ILE A 198 10.48 9.24 16.31
N ILE A 199 9.31 9.83 16.13
CA ILE A 199 8.52 9.80 14.91
C ILE A 199 8.29 11.24 14.46
N LEU A 200 8.88 11.63 13.34
CA LEU A 200 8.64 12.90 12.70
C LEU A 200 7.51 12.74 11.69
N THR A 201 6.55 13.66 11.69
CA THR A 201 5.48 13.71 10.69
C THR A 201 5.43 15.09 10.06
N ILE A 202 5.45 15.19 8.74
CA ILE A 202 5.30 16.47 8.04
C ILE A 202 3.86 16.98 8.24
N LYS A 203 3.74 18.17 8.83
CA LYS A 203 2.48 18.91 8.97
C LYS A 203 2.22 19.76 7.74
N SER A 204 3.25 20.47 7.27
CA SER A 204 3.20 21.32 6.09
C SER A 204 4.59 21.41 5.44
N ALA A 205 4.61 21.70 4.14
CA ALA A 205 5.83 21.84 3.37
C ALA A 205 5.71 23.02 2.40
N SER A 206 6.79 23.78 2.27
CA SER A 206 6.98 24.83 1.27
C SER A 206 8.32 24.57 0.57
N PHE A 207 8.24 23.99 -0.62
CA PHE A 207 9.41 23.62 -1.40
C PHE A 207 10.14 24.86 -1.93
N ALA A 208 11.47 24.78 -1.98
CA ALA A 208 12.28 25.81 -2.63
C ALA A 208 11.97 25.90 -4.14
N ASP A 209 11.68 24.76 -4.77
CA ASP A 209 11.11 24.67 -6.12
C ASP A 209 9.67 24.14 -6.05
N PRO A 210 8.66 24.94 -6.39
CA PRO A 210 7.28 24.51 -6.46
C PRO A 210 7.02 23.35 -7.44
N GLY A 211 7.86 23.17 -8.47
CA GLY A 211 7.73 22.11 -9.48
C GLY A 211 7.82 20.69 -8.90
N VAL A 212 8.47 20.56 -7.74
CA VAL A 212 8.65 19.29 -7.02
C VAL A 212 7.35 18.79 -6.37
N TYR A 213 6.37 19.68 -6.14
CA TYR A 213 5.12 19.32 -5.44
C TYR A 213 4.42 18.11 -6.06
N ASN A 214 4.35 18.05 -7.40
CA ASN A 214 3.67 16.97 -8.12
C ASN A 214 4.45 15.65 -8.13
N LEU A 215 5.67 15.60 -7.62
CA LEU A 215 6.41 14.34 -7.49
C LEU A 215 6.04 13.60 -6.21
N TYR A 216 5.48 14.32 -5.23
CA TYR A 216 5.15 13.82 -3.92
C TYR A 216 3.63 13.81 -3.69
N PRO A 217 3.08 12.75 -3.11
CA PRO A 217 1.64 12.70 -2.84
C PRO A 217 1.31 13.65 -1.70
N ASP A 218 0.25 14.44 -1.89
CA ASP A 218 -0.23 15.47 -0.96
C ASP A 218 0.83 16.51 -0.54
N GLY A 219 1.82 16.76 -1.41
CA GLY A 219 2.92 17.68 -1.09
C GLY A 219 3.72 17.27 0.15
N LEU A 220 3.83 15.96 0.42
CA LEU A 220 4.47 15.34 1.61
C LEU A 220 3.70 15.45 2.94
N VAL A 221 2.53 16.09 2.99
CA VAL A 221 1.78 16.19 4.24
C VAL A 221 1.44 14.77 4.75
N GLY A 222 1.68 14.54 6.04
CA GLY A 222 1.47 13.25 6.70
C GLY A 222 2.58 12.22 6.51
N ARG A 223 3.64 12.50 5.74
CA ARG A 223 4.79 11.59 5.61
C ARG A 223 5.56 11.48 6.91
N THR A 224 6.05 10.27 7.17
CA THR A 224 6.61 9.90 8.46
C THR A 224 8.07 9.47 8.36
N PHE A 225 8.83 9.72 9.42
CA PHE A 225 10.20 9.27 9.59
C PHE A 225 10.38 8.75 11.00
N VAL A 226 11.00 7.59 11.18
CA VAL A 226 11.20 7.01 12.51
C VAL A 226 12.68 6.77 12.78
N SER A 227 13.11 7.03 14.02
CA SER A 227 14.46 6.67 14.45
C SER A 227 14.68 5.15 14.29
N PRO A 228 15.79 4.69 13.68
CA PRO A 228 16.12 3.26 13.58
C PRO A 228 16.53 2.62 14.93
N ASN A 229 16.44 3.36 16.04
CA ASN A 229 16.90 2.97 17.38
C ASN A 229 16.61 1.51 17.76
N ILE A 230 17.60 0.91 18.41
CA ILE A 230 17.49 -0.35 19.15
C ILE A 230 17.42 0.00 20.64
N PRO A 231 16.54 -0.64 21.44
CA PRO A 231 16.45 -0.36 22.88
C PRO A 231 17.81 -0.43 23.59
N GLY A 232 18.15 0.61 24.36
CA GLY A 232 19.37 0.65 25.17
C GLY A 232 20.66 0.95 24.41
N MET A 233 20.58 1.33 23.13
CA MET A 233 21.74 1.73 22.33
C MET A 233 21.56 3.15 21.79
N VAL A 234 22.64 3.93 21.81
CA VAL A 234 22.70 5.26 21.19
C VAL A 234 23.91 5.30 20.27
N PHE A 235 23.70 5.06 18.98
CA PHE A 235 24.72 5.31 17.97
C PHE A 235 24.43 6.59 17.19
N PRO A 236 25.47 7.27 16.65
CA PRO A 236 25.28 8.40 15.75
C PRO A 236 24.46 8.07 14.49
N SER A 237 24.34 6.79 14.12
CA SER A 237 23.46 6.30 13.05
C SER A 237 21.98 6.32 13.43
N ASP A 238 21.66 6.48 14.72
CA ASP A 238 20.34 6.13 15.23
C ASP A 238 19.40 7.33 15.37
N TYR A 239 19.88 8.53 15.06
CA TYR A 239 19.01 9.71 15.03
C TYR A 239 17.85 9.54 14.04
N CYS A 240 16.69 10.05 14.42
CA CYS A 240 15.58 10.17 13.48
C CYS A 240 15.95 11.19 12.40
N ARG A 241 15.95 10.72 11.16
CA ARG A 241 16.37 11.48 9.98
C ARG A 241 15.38 11.29 8.85
N GLY A 242 15.38 12.21 7.90
CA GLY A 242 14.59 12.12 6.68
C GLY A 242 15.28 12.82 5.53
N ILE A 243 15.25 12.21 4.35
CA ILE A 243 15.76 12.79 3.10
C ILE A 243 14.59 13.49 2.40
N LEU A 244 14.75 14.77 2.15
CA LEU A 244 13.68 15.66 1.74
C LEU A 244 14.18 16.71 0.74
N PRO A 245 13.35 17.19 -0.20
CA PRO A 245 13.71 18.33 -1.04
C PRO A 245 14.08 19.57 -0.21
N LEU A 246 14.86 20.49 -0.77
CA LEU A 246 15.09 21.79 -0.13
C LEU A 246 13.76 22.55 0.03
N GLY A 247 13.62 23.26 1.13
CA GLY A 247 12.38 23.94 1.49
C GLY A 247 12.23 24.18 2.98
N THR A 248 11.10 24.75 3.36
CA THR A 248 10.70 24.94 4.76
C THR A 248 9.57 23.99 5.12
N TYR A 249 9.69 23.35 6.28
CA TYR A 249 8.79 22.30 6.74
C TYR A 249 8.35 22.59 8.17
N GLU A 250 7.10 22.23 8.47
CA GLU A 250 6.64 22.05 9.83
C GLU A 250 6.52 20.55 10.14
N PHE A 251 7.04 20.12 11.29
CA PHE A 251 6.96 18.74 11.75
C PHE A 251 6.15 18.64 13.04
N TRP A 252 5.20 17.70 13.07
CA TRP A 252 4.79 17.09 14.33
C TRP A 252 5.91 16.17 14.81
N VAL A 253 6.37 16.38 16.04
CA VAL A 253 7.35 15.51 16.69
C VAL A 253 6.59 14.61 17.65
N SER A 254 6.65 13.30 17.43
CA SER A 254 6.04 12.31 18.31
C SER A 254 7.10 11.41 18.93
N SER A 255 6.82 10.89 20.11
CA SER A 255 7.66 9.93 20.81
C SER A 255 6.84 8.72 21.25
N ARG A 256 7.50 7.57 21.34
CA ARG A 256 6.94 6.33 21.90
C ARG A 256 8.04 5.55 22.59
N ASN A 257 7.83 5.19 23.85
CA ASN A 257 8.74 4.28 24.56
C ASN A 257 8.77 2.91 23.90
N PHE A 258 9.91 2.22 23.87
CA PHE A 258 10.02 0.89 23.25
C PHE A 258 9.00 -0.13 23.77
N ASP A 259 8.69 -0.07 25.07
CA ASP A 259 7.77 -1.01 25.71
C ASP A 259 6.30 -0.58 25.67
N SER A 260 6.00 0.59 25.13
CA SER A 260 4.66 1.17 25.11
C SER A 260 4.08 1.21 23.70
N GLU A 261 2.76 1.09 23.62
CA GLU A 261 1.99 1.33 22.39
C GLU A 261 1.55 2.80 22.27
N GLN A 262 1.68 3.58 23.35
CA GLN A 262 1.19 4.94 23.43
C GLN A 262 2.13 5.91 22.73
N ILE A 263 1.57 6.70 21.82
CA ILE A 263 2.26 7.77 21.12
C ILE A 263 1.94 9.08 21.84
N TYR A 264 2.98 9.85 22.15
CA TYR A 264 2.86 11.22 22.63
C TYR A 264 3.34 12.16 21.54
N THR A 265 2.55 13.18 21.23
CA THR A 265 2.91 14.20 20.23
C THR A 265 3.20 15.51 20.95
N TRP A 266 4.29 16.17 20.58
CA TRP A 266 4.61 17.50 21.07
C TRP A 266 3.57 18.51 20.57
N SER A 267 3.03 19.32 21.47
CA SER A 267 1.86 20.16 21.21
C SER A 267 2.10 21.30 20.21
N ILE A 268 3.35 21.58 19.84
CA ILE A 268 3.73 22.66 18.92
C ILE A 268 4.58 22.08 17.79
N PRO A 269 4.23 22.30 16.51
CA PRO A 269 5.07 21.86 15.40
C PRO A 269 6.46 22.50 15.41
N ALA A 270 7.48 21.73 15.07
CA ALA A 270 8.83 22.23 14.86
C ALA A 270 8.99 22.77 13.43
N VAL A 271 9.55 23.96 13.27
CA VAL A 271 9.83 24.57 11.96
C VAL A 271 11.29 24.35 11.60
N VAL A 272 11.57 23.92 10.38
CA VAL A 272 12.93 23.73 9.87
C VAL A 272 13.03 24.14 8.41
N THR A 273 14.12 24.84 8.05
CA THR A 273 14.43 25.21 6.66
C THR A 273 15.66 24.45 6.21
N ILE A 274 15.50 23.59 5.21
CA ILE A 274 16.55 22.83 4.56
C ILE A 274 17.07 23.66 3.39
N SER A 275 18.28 24.20 3.53
CA SER A 275 18.92 25.05 2.52
C SER A 275 20.10 24.39 1.82
N ASN A 276 20.62 23.28 2.35
CA ASN A 276 21.79 22.58 1.82
C ASN A 276 21.40 21.20 1.30
N SER A 277 21.99 20.83 0.17
CA SER A 277 21.89 19.48 -0.39
C SER A 277 22.66 18.47 0.47
N LEU A 278 22.17 17.24 0.53
CA LEU A 278 22.93 16.12 1.06
C LEU A 278 24.05 15.72 0.11
N ASN A 279 25.22 15.48 0.67
CA ASN A 279 26.37 14.94 -0.05
C ASN A 279 26.77 13.57 0.53
N TRP A 280 27.18 12.66 -0.35
CA TRP A 280 27.51 11.27 -0.03
C TRP A 280 28.97 10.96 -0.34
N PRO A 281 29.94 11.59 0.37
CA PRO A 281 31.36 11.57 0.00
C PRO A 281 31.97 10.16 0.03
N LEU A 282 31.45 9.25 0.85
CA LEU A 282 31.90 7.86 0.96
C LEU A 282 30.78 6.86 0.60
N GLY A 283 29.92 7.22 -0.35
CA GLY A 283 28.87 6.34 -0.86
C GLY A 283 27.79 6.07 0.19
N TRP A 284 27.70 4.83 0.69
CA TRP A 284 26.57 4.33 1.50
C TRP A 284 26.61 4.69 2.99
N ILE A 285 27.67 5.34 3.48
CA ILE A 285 27.84 5.55 4.93
C ILE A 285 26.90 6.65 5.44
N TYR A 286 25.79 6.26 6.05
CA TYR A 286 24.68 7.14 6.42
C TYR A 286 25.03 8.15 7.52
N SER A 287 25.85 7.74 8.49
CA SER A 287 26.22 8.57 9.64
C SER A 287 27.08 9.78 9.28
N ILE A 288 27.76 9.75 8.13
CA ILE A 288 28.70 10.78 7.68
C ILE A 288 28.27 11.48 6.37
N ALA A 289 27.06 11.22 5.90
CA ALA A 289 26.49 12.07 4.85
C ALA A 289 26.46 13.51 5.38
N ASP A 290 26.92 14.46 4.57
CA ASP A 290 26.99 15.87 4.95
C ASP A 290 25.73 16.61 4.48
N GLY A 291 25.37 17.72 5.14
CA GLY A 291 24.22 18.55 4.75
C GLY A 291 22.94 18.31 5.56
N TRP A 292 22.99 17.52 6.64
CA TRP A 292 21.87 17.38 7.58
C TRP A 292 21.54 18.72 8.25
N THR A 293 20.28 19.11 8.17
CA THR A 293 19.73 20.24 8.93
C THR A 293 19.23 19.74 10.28
N LEU A 294 19.94 20.11 11.35
CA LEU A 294 19.54 19.75 12.72
C LEU A 294 18.39 20.62 13.20
N PHE A 295 17.42 20.01 13.88
CA PHE A 295 16.34 20.74 14.54
C PHE A 295 15.84 20.01 15.80
N CYS A 296 15.17 20.75 16.68
CA CYS A 296 14.58 20.25 17.92
C CYS A 296 13.09 20.59 17.99
N ALA A 297 12.37 19.97 18.94
CA ALA A 297 11.06 20.46 19.33
C ALA A 297 11.19 21.90 19.90
N PRO A 298 10.29 22.83 19.54
CA PRO A 298 10.36 24.21 20.00
C PRO A 298 10.00 24.34 21.48
N THR A 299 10.52 25.38 22.12
CA THR A 299 10.19 25.73 23.52
C THR A 299 8.71 26.10 23.69
N GLY A 300 8.15 25.89 24.89
CA GLY A 300 6.78 26.26 25.22
C GLY A 300 5.72 25.23 24.83
N GLY A 301 6.11 24.12 24.19
CA GLY A 301 5.24 22.97 23.99
C GLY A 301 5.27 21.98 25.16
N GLN A 302 4.44 20.95 25.05
CA GLN A 302 4.38 19.84 26.00
C GLN A 302 4.05 18.53 25.27
N TRP A 303 4.41 17.40 25.84
CA TRP A 303 4.02 16.08 25.34
C TRP A 303 2.55 15.81 25.67
N VAL A 304 1.75 15.56 24.64
CA VAL A 304 0.32 15.25 24.78
C VAL A 304 0.08 13.84 24.26
N LEU A 305 -0.69 13.03 24.99
CA LEU A 305 -1.07 11.70 24.54
C LEU A 305 -1.89 11.79 23.25
N GLY A 306 -1.46 11.11 22.19
CA GLY A 306 -2.16 11.06 20.92
C GLY A 306 -1.24 11.08 19.70
N ARG A 307 -1.80 10.68 18.56
CA ARG A 307 -1.18 10.72 17.24
C ARG A 307 -1.25 12.15 16.66
N PRO A 308 -0.35 12.52 15.73
CA PRO A 308 -0.49 13.74 14.94
C PRO A 308 -1.88 13.83 14.28
N SER A 309 -2.46 15.03 14.24
CA SER A 309 -3.80 15.24 13.65
C SER A 309 -3.84 15.06 12.13
N THR A 310 -2.68 15.10 11.47
CA THR A 310 -2.55 14.84 10.03
C THR A 310 -2.55 13.35 9.67
N TRP A 311 -2.49 12.46 10.66
CA TRP A 311 -2.56 11.02 10.40
C TRP A 311 -3.99 10.58 10.16
N PRO A 312 -4.25 9.74 9.14
CA PRO A 312 -5.56 9.12 8.98
C PRO A 312 -5.90 8.24 10.20
N PRO A 313 -7.20 8.09 10.53
CA PRO A 313 -7.64 7.19 11.59
C PRO A 313 -7.12 5.76 11.36
N PRO A 314 -6.68 5.03 12.39
CA PRO A 314 -6.25 3.65 12.22
C PRO A 314 -7.42 2.78 11.77
N THR A 315 -7.18 1.87 10.82
CA THR A 315 -8.16 0.88 10.40
C THR A 315 -8.35 -0.14 11.53
N ILE A 316 -9.60 -0.45 11.87
CA ILE A 316 -9.89 -1.52 12.84
C ILE A 316 -9.47 -2.85 12.19
N PRO A 317 -8.62 -3.67 12.83
CA PRO A 317 -8.20 -4.95 12.29
C PRO A 317 -9.40 -5.84 11.93
N PHE A 318 -9.28 -6.58 10.83
CA PHE A 318 -10.27 -7.52 10.33
C PHE A 318 -9.76 -8.95 10.41
N GLY A 319 -10.68 -9.90 10.32
CA GLY A 319 -10.49 -11.31 10.51
C GLY A 319 -9.49 -11.92 9.53
N SER A 320 -8.83 -12.97 10.00
CA SER A 320 -7.84 -13.75 9.26
C SER A 320 -7.93 -15.21 9.68
N GLY A 321 -7.34 -16.11 8.89
CA GLY A 321 -7.31 -17.54 9.18
C GLY A 321 -6.52 -18.32 8.12
N THR A 322 -6.74 -19.62 8.04
CA THR A 322 -6.16 -20.50 7.00
C THR A 322 -6.39 -19.97 5.59
N PHE A 323 -7.58 -19.39 5.35
CA PHE A 323 -7.90 -18.64 4.16
C PHE A 323 -8.24 -17.19 4.53
N GLN A 324 -7.79 -16.25 3.71
CA GLN A 324 -8.21 -14.86 3.73
C GLN A 324 -8.20 -14.29 2.32
N GLY A 325 -9.32 -13.79 1.84
CA GLY A 325 -9.44 -12.95 0.65
C GLY A 325 -9.73 -11.52 1.08
N THR A 326 -8.92 -10.57 0.63
CA THR A 326 -9.12 -9.14 0.87
C THR A 326 -9.21 -8.43 -0.47
N LEU A 327 -10.29 -7.69 -0.71
CA LEU A 327 -10.50 -6.85 -1.90
C LEU A 327 -10.37 -5.38 -1.48
N THR A 328 -9.64 -4.58 -2.26
CA THR A 328 -9.43 -3.16 -1.99
C THR A 328 -9.59 -2.34 -3.27
N TRP A 329 -10.16 -1.14 -3.12
CA TRP A 329 -10.27 -0.14 -4.18
C TRP A 329 -10.35 1.26 -3.56
N HIS A 330 -10.31 2.30 -4.40
CA HIS A 330 -10.42 3.69 -3.96
C HIS A 330 -11.67 4.36 -4.56
N ASN A 331 -12.53 4.88 -3.68
CA ASN A 331 -13.69 5.66 -4.07
C ASN A 331 -13.36 7.15 -3.98
N GLU A 332 -13.54 7.86 -5.09
CA GLU A 332 -13.44 9.32 -5.15
C GLU A 332 -14.83 9.93 -5.26
N VAL A 333 -14.94 11.20 -4.91
CA VAL A 333 -16.19 11.96 -5.04
C VAL A 333 -16.68 11.93 -6.49
N GLY A 334 -17.90 11.43 -6.71
CA GLY A 334 -18.51 11.32 -8.03
C GLY A 334 -18.11 10.09 -8.86
N SER A 335 -17.26 9.21 -8.32
CA SER A 335 -16.92 7.90 -8.92
C SER A 335 -17.06 6.74 -7.93
N GLU A 336 -17.92 6.91 -6.92
CA GLU A 336 -18.15 5.91 -5.88
C GLU A 336 -18.70 4.62 -6.49
N THR A 337 -18.11 3.50 -6.10
CA THR A 337 -18.44 2.15 -6.59
C THR A 337 -18.48 1.18 -5.43
N ASP A 338 -19.41 0.24 -5.54
CA ASP A 338 -19.59 -0.88 -4.64
C ASP A 338 -19.09 -2.16 -5.34
N LEU A 339 -17.91 -2.64 -4.90
CA LEU A 339 -17.33 -3.88 -5.38
C LEU A 339 -17.51 -4.95 -4.30
N ASP A 340 -18.19 -6.03 -4.64
CA ASP A 340 -18.46 -7.14 -3.74
C ASP A 340 -17.40 -8.24 -3.87
N LEU A 341 -17.01 -8.82 -2.74
CA LEU A 341 -16.20 -10.02 -2.65
C LEU A 341 -17.09 -11.24 -2.45
N HIS A 342 -17.01 -12.21 -3.37
CA HIS A 342 -17.79 -13.44 -3.32
C HIS A 342 -16.88 -14.66 -3.18
N LEU A 343 -17.14 -15.51 -2.20
CA LEU A 343 -16.48 -16.83 -2.07
C LEU A 343 -17.49 -17.93 -2.34
N TYR A 344 -17.22 -18.74 -3.37
CA TYR A 344 -17.94 -19.98 -3.69
C TYR A 344 -17.10 -21.19 -3.25
N GLY A 345 -17.78 -22.24 -2.78
CA GLY A 345 -17.12 -23.47 -2.34
C GLY A 345 -18.03 -24.70 -2.37
N PRO A 346 -17.53 -25.87 -1.90
CA PRO A 346 -18.30 -27.10 -1.83
C PRO A 346 -19.52 -26.98 -0.92
N ASN A 347 -20.46 -27.93 -1.02
CA ASN A 347 -21.67 -27.97 -0.19
C ASN A 347 -22.52 -26.69 -0.26
N ASN A 348 -22.56 -26.05 -1.43
CA ASN A 348 -23.27 -24.78 -1.68
C ASN A 348 -22.78 -23.63 -0.78
N ILE A 349 -21.50 -23.62 -0.40
CA ILE A 349 -20.91 -22.45 0.24
C ILE A 349 -20.95 -21.29 -0.74
N HIS A 350 -21.63 -20.21 -0.34
CA HIS A 350 -21.56 -18.90 -0.98
C HIS A 350 -21.56 -17.83 0.11
N VAL A 351 -20.41 -17.16 0.28
CA VAL A 351 -20.24 -16.04 1.22
C VAL A 351 -20.14 -14.75 0.42
N TYR A 352 -21.01 -13.80 0.74
CA TYR A 352 -21.12 -12.46 0.14
C TYR A 352 -21.97 -11.55 1.04
N TYR A 353 -22.22 -10.30 0.65
CA TYR A 353 -22.86 -9.29 1.50
C TYR A 353 -24.17 -9.75 2.17
N ALA A 354 -25.02 -10.52 1.47
CA ALA A 354 -26.33 -10.98 1.97
C ALA A 354 -26.27 -12.35 2.66
N SER A 355 -25.16 -13.08 2.55
CA SER A 355 -24.90 -14.36 3.21
C SER A 355 -23.50 -14.33 3.83
N ARG A 356 -23.35 -13.51 4.87
CA ARG A 356 -22.02 -13.17 5.43
C ARG A 356 -21.33 -14.32 6.14
N ILE A 357 -22.04 -15.36 6.56
CA ILE A 357 -21.48 -16.53 7.22
C ILE A 357 -21.90 -17.76 6.42
N SER A 358 -20.96 -18.64 6.09
CA SER A 358 -21.29 -19.88 5.39
C SER A 358 -22.19 -20.77 6.25
N ALA A 359 -23.07 -21.57 5.63
CA ALA A 359 -24.01 -22.42 6.36
C ALA A 359 -23.31 -23.41 7.32
N ASP A 360 -22.10 -23.83 6.98
CA ASP A 360 -21.26 -24.71 7.81
C ASP A 360 -20.39 -23.95 8.83
N SER A 361 -20.50 -22.62 8.92
CA SER A 361 -19.71 -21.73 9.78
C SER A 361 -18.19 -21.81 9.56
N SER A 362 -17.76 -22.14 8.34
CA SER A 362 -16.34 -22.21 7.99
C SER A 362 -15.75 -20.87 7.53
N PHE A 363 -16.58 -19.92 7.06
CA PHE A 363 -16.15 -18.63 6.54
C PHE A 363 -17.04 -17.48 7.02
N SER A 364 -16.47 -16.28 7.09
CA SER A 364 -17.18 -15.03 7.40
C SER A 364 -16.70 -13.87 6.52
N LEU A 365 -17.63 -13.03 6.09
CA LEU A 365 -17.41 -11.68 5.58
C LEU A 365 -17.57 -10.68 6.73
N ASP A 366 -16.52 -9.95 7.09
CA ASP A 366 -16.52 -9.03 8.24
C ASP A 366 -16.22 -7.57 7.91
N ARG A 367 -15.89 -7.31 6.64
CA ARG A 367 -15.78 -5.97 6.06
C ARG A 367 -16.51 -5.96 4.73
N ASP A 368 -17.31 -4.93 4.58
CA ASP A 368 -18.25 -4.68 3.50
C ASP A 368 -18.18 -3.18 3.24
N TRP A 369 -17.93 -2.76 2.01
CA TRP A 369 -17.78 -1.35 1.69
C TRP A 369 -18.64 -1.00 0.48
N GLN A 370 -19.64 -0.17 0.73
CA GLN A 370 -20.58 0.24 -0.32
C GLN A 370 -20.01 1.41 -1.12
N SER A 371 -20.55 2.61 -0.96
CA SER A 371 -20.24 3.77 -1.80
C SER A 371 -19.62 4.94 -1.03
N THR A 372 -18.99 4.70 0.13
CA THR A 372 -18.32 5.79 0.86
C THR A 372 -17.00 6.17 0.16
N VAL A 373 -16.67 7.46 0.17
CA VAL A 373 -15.40 7.99 -0.34
C VAL A 373 -14.22 7.54 0.53
N GLY A 374 -13.10 7.22 -0.10
CA GLY A 374 -11.87 6.79 0.53
C GLY A 374 -11.45 5.37 0.15
N ASP A 375 -10.53 4.83 0.96
CA ASP A 375 -10.01 3.49 0.75
C ASP A 375 -11.02 2.44 1.23
N ALA A 376 -11.53 1.67 0.27
CA ALA A 376 -12.50 0.62 0.48
C ALA A 376 -11.82 -0.73 0.74
N ILE A 377 -12.39 -1.52 1.65
CA ILE A 377 -11.90 -2.84 2.00
C ILE A 377 -13.08 -3.79 2.19
N GLU A 378 -13.06 -4.91 1.47
CA GLU A 378 -13.84 -6.11 1.81
C GLU A 378 -12.93 -7.26 2.21
N ASN A 379 -13.41 -8.10 3.12
CA ASN A 379 -12.62 -9.20 3.64
C ASN A 379 -13.50 -10.41 3.95
N ILE A 380 -13.13 -11.55 3.35
CA ILE A 380 -13.64 -12.87 3.69
C ILE A 380 -12.50 -13.69 4.27
N TYR A 381 -12.74 -14.35 5.41
CA TYR A 381 -11.74 -15.19 6.05
C TYR A 381 -12.35 -16.48 6.59
N SER A 382 -11.51 -17.48 6.80
CA SER A 382 -11.92 -18.75 7.42
C SER A 382 -12.01 -18.63 8.94
N LEU A 383 -13.11 -19.14 9.51
CA LEU A 383 -13.32 -19.29 10.96
C LEU A 383 -12.71 -20.57 11.53
N LYS A 384 -12.31 -21.51 10.67
CA LYS A 384 -11.76 -22.82 11.04
C LYS A 384 -10.38 -23.03 10.42
N SER A 385 -9.54 -23.78 11.12
CA SER A 385 -8.22 -24.18 10.61
C SER A 385 -8.29 -25.20 9.47
N THR A 386 -9.30 -26.07 9.51
CA THR A 386 -9.57 -27.09 8.48
C THR A 386 -10.78 -26.67 7.66
N LEU A 387 -10.57 -26.50 6.36
CA LEU A 387 -11.62 -26.12 5.41
C LEU A 387 -12.25 -27.37 4.80
N PRO A 388 -13.54 -27.33 4.41
CA PRO A 388 -14.16 -28.42 3.66
C PRO A 388 -13.37 -28.77 2.38
N ALA A 389 -13.20 -30.06 2.10
CA ALA A 389 -12.56 -30.49 0.86
C ALA A 389 -13.43 -30.16 -0.35
N GLY A 390 -12.82 -29.69 -1.43
CA GLY A 390 -13.53 -29.31 -2.65
C GLY A 390 -12.89 -28.14 -3.40
N ASP A 391 -13.56 -27.74 -4.47
CA ASP A 391 -13.14 -26.65 -5.34
C ASP A 391 -13.77 -25.33 -4.84
N TYR A 392 -12.96 -24.28 -4.83
CA TYR A 392 -13.31 -22.94 -4.37
C TYR A 392 -13.01 -21.90 -5.44
N ILE A 393 -13.83 -20.86 -5.50
CA ILE A 393 -13.64 -19.71 -6.38
C ILE A 393 -13.89 -18.43 -5.57
N LEU A 394 -12.87 -17.57 -5.50
CA LEU A 394 -13.00 -16.20 -5.02
C LEU A 394 -13.22 -15.27 -6.22
N LYS A 395 -14.26 -14.44 -6.18
CA LYS A 395 -14.59 -13.47 -7.23
C LYS A 395 -14.70 -12.05 -6.68
N ALA A 396 -14.36 -11.07 -7.50
CA ALA A 396 -14.82 -9.69 -7.33
C ALA A 396 -15.98 -9.42 -8.29
N VAL A 397 -17.00 -8.73 -7.81
CA VAL A 397 -18.24 -8.45 -8.53
C VAL A 397 -18.50 -6.95 -8.50
N PHE A 398 -18.78 -6.33 -9.66
CA PHE A 398 -19.22 -4.95 -9.69
C PHE A 398 -20.71 -4.88 -9.37
N TYR A 399 -21.06 -4.56 -8.12
CA TYR A 399 -22.44 -4.59 -7.65
C TYR A 399 -23.20 -3.31 -8.03
N SER A 400 -22.62 -2.14 -7.74
CA SER A 400 -23.25 -0.86 -8.07
C SER A 400 -22.24 0.27 -8.29
N GLY A 401 -22.68 1.35 -8.94
CA GLY A 401 -21.82 2.43 -9.41
C GLY A 401 -21.89 2.59 -10.94
N SER A 402 -21.30 3.66 -11.46
CA SER A 402 -21.37 4.00 -12.89
C SER A 402 -20.02 4.07 -13.59
N SER A 403 -18.92 4.10 -12.82
CA SER A 403 -17.57 4.25 -13.37
C SER A 403 -16.80 2.94 -13.21
N PRO A 404 -16.02 2.52 -14.22
CA PRO A 404 -15.06 1.43 -14.03
C PRO A 404 -14.15 1.70 -12.84
N LYS A 405 -13.81 0.66 -12.10
CA LYS A 405 -13.04 0.75 -10.86
C LYS A 405 -11.86 -0.20 -10.87
N ASN A 406 -10.67 0.37 -10.67
CA ASN A 406 -9.47 -0.41 -10.44
C ASN A 406 -9.52 -0.99 -9.02
N TYR A 407 -9.14 -2.26 -8.91
CA TYR A 407 -9.12 -2.98 -7.65
C TYR A 407 -7.82 -3.76 -7.49
N ASN A 408 -7.46 -4.01 -6.23
CA ASN A 408 -6.46 -5.00 -5.86
C ASN A 408 -7.14 -6.08 -5.03
N ALA A 409 -6.70 -7.32 -5.18
CA ALA A 409 -7.14 -8.42 -4.35
C ALA A 409 -5.93 -9.18 -3.82
N ARG A 410 -5.96 -9.52 -2.54
CA ARG A 410 -4.96 -10.34 -1.88
C ARG A 410 -5.62 -11.61 -1.38
N VAL A 411 -5.02 -12.75 -1.70
CA VAL A 411 -5.46 -14.05 -1.19
C VAL A 411 -4.33 -14.71 -0.41
N ILE A 412 -4.58 -14.99 0.86
CA ILE A 412 -3.73 -15.80 1.72
C ILE A 412 -4.38 -17.17 1.85
N LEU A 413 -3.63 -18.22 1.53
CA LEU A 413 -4.07 -19.60 1.70
C LEU A 413 -2.91 -20.41 2.30
N ASN A 414 -3.13 -21.01 3.47
CA ASN A 414 -2.10 -21.76 4.21
C ASN A 414 -0.80 -20.97 4.42
N GLY A 415 -0.92 -19.66 4.71
CA GLY A 415 0.23 -18.78 4.93
C GLY A 415 0.94 -18.29 3.67
N VAL A 416 0.53 -18.73 2.47
CA VAL A 416 1.08 -18.25 1.20
C VAL A 416 0.20 -17.13 0.65
N SER A 417 0.80 -15.99 0.29
CA SER A 417 0.07 -14.86 -0.31
C SER A 417 0.17 -14.83 -1.84
N SER A 418 -0.94 -14.49 -2.47
CA SER A 418 -1.06 -14.11 -3.89
C SER A 418 -1.72 -12.74 -3.97
N THR A 419 -1.29 -11.92 -4.93
CA THR A 419 -1.86 -10.59 -5.18
C THR A 419 -2.30 -10.50 -6.63
N TYR A 420 -3.47 -9.90 -6.84
CA TYR A 420 -4.14 -9.74 -8.11
C TYR A 420 -4.57 -8.28 -8.24
N SER A 421 -4.63 -7.78 -9.46
CA SER A 421 -5.07 -6.43 -9.74
C SER A 421 -5.79 -6.40 -11.08
N GLY A 422 -6.74 -5.48 -11.23
CA GLY A 422 -7.52 -5.34 -12.45
C GLY A 422 -8.46 -4.15 -12.40
N SER A 423 -9.33 -4.07 -13.41
CA SER A 423 -10.41 -3.09 -13.47
C SER A 423 -11.74 -3.81 -13.71
N LEU A 424 -12.79 -3.40 -13.02
CA LEU A 424 -14.15 -3.92 -13.17
C LEU A 424 -15.09 -2.80 -13.61
N SER A 425 -16.04 -3.13 -14.47
CA SER A 425 -17.08 -2.22 -14.95
C SER A 425 -18.46 -2.74 -14.56
N ALA A 426 -19.46 -1.86 -14.58
CA ALA A 426 -20.84 -2.20 -14.23
C ALA A 426 -21.34 -3.46 -14.97
N GLY A 427 -21.89 -4.40 -14.18
CA GLY A 427 -22.42 -5.67 -14.69
C GLY A 427 -21.38 -6.78 -14.88
N ASN A 428 -20.10 -6.51 -14.65
CA ASN A 428 -19.04 -7.51 -14.78
C ASN A 428 -18.64 -8.12 -13.43
N GLU A 429 -18.18 -9.37 -13.49
CA GLU A 429 -17.51 -10.06 -12.41
C GLU A 429 -16.22 -10.71 -12.93
N VAL A 430 -15.31 -11.03 -12.00
CA VAL A 430 -14.03 -11.62 -12.34
C VAL A 430 -13.60 -12.63 -11.28
N SER A 431 -13.09 -13.78 -11.73
CA SER A 431 -12.54 -14.80 -10.83
C SER A 431 -11.13 -14.41 -10.42
N ILE A 432 -10.94 -14.00 -9.16
CA ILE A 432 -9.63 -13.63 -8.59
C ILE A 432 -8.76 -14.88 -8.44
N LYS A 433 -9.28 -15.93 -7.81
CA LYS A 433 -8.52 -17.16 -7.56
C LYS A 433 -9.45 -18.37 -7.52
N THR A 434 -9.04 -19.41 -8.24
CA THR A 434 -9.60 -20.76 -8.12
C THR A 434 -8.60 -21.65 -7.40
N PHE A 435 -9.04 -22.41 -6.41
CA PHE A 435 -8.17 -23.31 -5.65
C PHE A 435 -8.94 -24.54 -5.17
N LYS A 436 -8.21 -25.58 -4.77
CA LYS A 436 -8.78 -26.83 -4.27
C LYS A 436 -8.20 -27.17 -2.91
N ILE A 437 -9.08 -27.56 -1.98
CA ILE A 437 -8.71 -28.16 -0.71
C ILE A 437 -8.88 -29.67 -0.84
N GLN A 438 -7.84 -30.43 -0.45
CA GLN A 438 -7.81 -31.89 -0.51
C GLN A 438 -8.26 -32.53 0.80
#